data_AF-A0A926INU8-F1
#
_entry.id   AF-A0A926INU8-F1
#
_cell.length_a   1.000
_cell.length_b   1.000
_cell.length_c   1.000
_cell.angle_alpha   90.00
_cell.angle_beta   90.00
_cell.angle_gamma   90.00
#
_symmetry.space_group_name_H-M   'P 1'
#
loop_
_entity.id
_entity.type
_entity.pdbx_description
1 polymer ?
#
loop_
_entity_poly.entity_id
_entity_poly.type
_entity_poly.pdbx_seq_one_letter_code
_entity_poly.pdbx_strand_id
1 'polypeptide(L)'
;MMTAKINFITNNLLVDMTCRETELRDSLQNIGILIVPSMIYLDNRRTLQIQLNANDEVGEIVKTLINTERDTLGTVQRLCRSVYCLNAKHRAELLEMIENGEITTAAEGIEMAKRLREPMQMCR
;
A
#
# COMPACT_ATOMS: atom_id res chain seq x y z
N MET A 1 -6.47 -2.50 -8.38
CA MET A 1 -6.36 -1.33 -7.54
C MET A 1 -6.76 -1.75 -6.14
N MET A 2 -6.18 -1.15 -5.11
CA MET A 2 -6.57 -1.49 -3.74
C MET A 2 -7.19 -0.28 -3.05
N THR A 3 -8.23 -0.52 -2.26
CA THR A 3 -8.93 0.50 -1.49
C THR A 3 -8.90 0.16 -0.02
N ALA A 4 -8.82 1.19 0.83
CA ALA A 4 -9.00 1.06 2.26
C ALA A 4 -10.34 1.68 2.66
N LYS A 5 -11.19 0.88 3.31
CA LYS A 5 -12.34 1.38 4.05
C LYS A 5 -11.92 1.61 5.51
N ILE A 6 -12.07 2.83 5.97
CA ILE A 6 -11.64 3.29 7.29
C ILE A 6 -12.86 3.82 8.02
N ASN A 7 -13.23 3.19 9.13
CA ASN A 7 -14.32 3.66 9.98
C ASN A 7 -13.73 4.24 11.27
N PHE A 8 -14.09 5.48 11.57
CA PHE A 8 -13.73 6.19 12.80
C PHE A 8 -14.99 6.78 13.43
N ILE A 9 -15.41 6.19 14.55
CA ILE A 9 -16.66 6.55 15.23
C ILE A 9 -17.85 6.42 14.27
N THR A 10 -18.48 7.52 13.86
CA THR A 10 -19.60 7.56 12.89
C THR A 10 -19.16 7.94 11.48
N ASN A 11 -17.90 8.36 11.30
CA ASN A 11 -17.36 8.76 10.01
C ASN A 11 -16.78 7.55 9.28
N ASN A 12 -17.04 7.49 7.97
CA ASN A 12 -16.51 6.45 7.10
C ASN A 12 -15.74 7.11 5.96
N LEU A 13 -14.57 6.55 5.64
CA LEU A 13 -13.74 6.97 4.53
C LEU A 13 -13.46 5.76 3.65
N LEU A 14 -13.69 5.90 2.36
CA LEU A 14 -13.21 4.96 1.35
C LEU A 14 -12.13 5.66 0.54
N VAL A 15 -10.92 5.14 0.55
CA VAL A 15 -9.77 5.77 -0.11
C VAL A 15 -9.06 4.78 -1.03
N ASP A 16 -8.65 5.25 -2.21
CA ASP A 16 -7.76 4.53 -3.11
C ASP A 16 -6.32 4.57 -2.55
N MET A 17 -5.71 3.41 -2.36
CA MET A 17 -4.37 3.31 -1.79
C MET A 17 -3.25 3.69 -2.77
N THR A 18 -3.56 3.97 -4.03
CA THR A 18 -2.63 4.54 -5.01
C THR A 18 -2.52 6.08 -4.93
N CYS A 19 -3.38 6.72 -4.12
CA CYS A 19 -3.37 8.18 -3.88
C CYS A 19 -2.00 8.69 -3.39
N ARG A 20 -1.80 10.00 -3.38
CA ARG A 20 -0.60 10.60 -2.78
C ARG A 20 -0.69 10.54 -1.26
N GLU A 21 0.47 10.51 -0.59
CA GLU A 21 0.51 10.51 0.89
C GLU A 21 -0.18 11.75 1.48
N THR A 22 -0.05 12.91 0.83
CA THR A 22 -0.78 14.13 1.21
C THR A 22 -2.28 13.96 1.10
N GLU A 23 -2.78 13.38 0.00
CA GLU A 23 -4.22 13.14 -0.20
C GLU A 23 -4.78 12.16 0.83
N LEU A 24 -4.03 11.11 1.18
CA LEU A 24 -4.41 10.18 2.24
C LEU A 24 -4.49 10.89 3.59
N ARG A 25 -3.46 11.69 3.93
CA ARG A 25 -3.42 12.45 5.19
C ARG A 25 -4.59 13.43 5.26
N ASP A 26 -4.84 14.18 4.20
CA ASP A 26 -5.90 15.19 4.15
C ASP A 26 -7.28 14.50 4.28
N SER A 27 -7.46 13.35 3.62
CA SER A 27 -8.68 12.54 3.74
C SER A 27 -8.93 12.02 5.16
N LEU A 28 -7.87 11.58 5.86
CA LEU A 28 -7.95 11.15 7.26
C LEU A 28 -8.28 12.33 8.19
N GLN A 29 -7.67 13.49 7.97
CA GLN A 29 -7.94 14.70 8.75
C GLN A 29 -9.39 15.18 8.57
N ASN A 30 -9.95 15.07 7.37
CA ASN A 30 -11.34 15.42 7.08
C ASN A 30 -12.36 14.60 7.89
N ILE A 31 -12.00 13.39 8.33
CA ILE A 31 -12.85 12.56 9.20
C ILE A 31 -12.44 12.63 10.68
N GLY A 32 -11.49 13.50 11.04
CA GLY A 32 -11.06 13.75 12.42
C GLY A 32 -9.85 12.95 12.89
N ILE A 33 -9.14 12.26 12.00
CA ILE A 33 -7.92 11.50 12.35
C ILE A 33 -6.70 12.39 12.14
N LEU A 34 -6.02 12.76 13.23
CA LEU A 34 -4.85 13.63 13.20
C LEU A 34 -3.51 12.87 13.14
N ILE A 35 -3.54 11.54 13.32
CA ILE A 35 -2.36 10.69 13.29
C ILE A 35 -1.90 10.52 11.84
N VAL A 36 -0.60 10.62 11.60
CA VAL A 36 -0.03 10.41 10.26
C VAL A 36 -0.20 8.95 9.80
N PRO A 37 -0.44 8.69 8.49
CA PRO A 37 -0.72 7.34 8.00
C PRO A 37 0.34 6.29 8.36
N SER A 38 1.62 6.71 8.41
CA SER A 38 2.77 5.85 8.74
C SER A 38 2.81 5.39 10.21
N MET A 39 1.97 5.96 11.08
CA MET A 39 1.84 5.58 12.49
C MET A 39 0.54 4.84 12.79
N ILE A 40 -0.33 4.65 11.79
CA ILE A 40 -1.61 3.96 11.94
C ILE A 40 -1.42 2.50 11.54
N TYR A 41 -1.24 1.61 12.52
CA TYR A 41 -1.27 0.17 12.28
C TYR A 41 -2.62 -0.27 11.71
N LEU A 42 -2.63 -1.28 10.84
CA LEU A 42 -3.86 -1.79 10.23
C LEU A 42 -4.75 -2.48 11.27
N ASP A 43 -4.17 -3.22 12.22
CA ASP A 43 -4.89 -3.85 13.34
C ASP A 43 -5.21 -2.85 14.48
N ASN A 44 -5.75 -1.67 14.16
CA ASN A 44 -6.09 -0.66 15.16
C ASN A 44 -7.54 -0.81 15.67
N ARG A 45 -7.91 -2.03 16.12
CA ARG A 45 -9.32 -2.37 16.45
C ARG A 45 -9.99 -1.48 17.50
N ARG A 46 -9.20 -0.84 18.37
CA ARG A 46 -9.72 0.00 19.46
C ARG A 46 -10.19 1.37 18.99
N THR A 47 -9.64 1.87 17.88
CA THR A 47 -9.84 3.27 17.45
C THR A 47 -10.26 3.35 15.99
N LEU A 48 -9.68 2.54 15.10
CA LEU A 48 -9.90 2.60 13.66
C LEU A 48 -10.14 1.20 13.09
N GLN A 49 -11.31 0.98 12.51
CA GLN A 49 -11.55 -0.23 11.74
C GLN A 49 -11.08 -0.01 10.32
N ILE A 50 -10.00 -0.70 9.93
CA ILE A 50 -9.41 -0.60 8.59
C ILE A 50 -9.64 -1.92 7.86
N GLN A 51 -10.25 -1.85 6.69
CA GLN A 51 -10.50 -2.99 5.81
C GLN A 51 -9.88 -2.72 4.45
N LEU A 52 -9.02 -3.63 3.99
CA LEU A 52 -8.35 -3.55 2.69
C LEU A 52 -9.07 -4.44 1.66
N ASN A 53 -9.53 -3.81 0.59
CA ASN A 53 -10.21 -4.47 -0.52
C ASN A 53 -9.38 -4.33 -1.78
N ALA A 54 -9.03 -5.47 -2.38
CA ALA A 54 -8.45 -5.52 -3.71
C ALA A 54 -9.58 -5.54 -4.74
N ASN A 55 -9.40 -4.74 -5.79
CA ASN A 55 -10.40 -4.52 -6.84
C ASN A 55 -9.91 -5.04 -8.20
N ASP A 56 -8.70 -5.58 -8.27
CA ASP A 56 -8.16 -6.32 -9.42
C ASP A 56 -7.14 -7.37 -8.95
N GLU A 57 -6.65 -8.15 -9.91
CA GLU A 57 -5.66 -9.21 -9.71
C GLU A 57 -4.34 -8.71 -9.11
N VAL A 58 -3.82 -7.57 -9.58
CA VAL A 58 -2.62 -6.94 -9.03
C VAL A 58 -2.82 -6.61 -7.54
N GLY A 59 -4.01 -6.11 -7.18
CA GLY A 59 -4.39 -5.83 -5.81
C GLY A 59 -4.40 -7.08 -4.93
N GLU A 60 -4.92 -8.21 -5.44
CA GLU A 60 -4.95 -9.47 -4.70
C GLU A 60 -3.54 -10.00 -4.44
N ILE A 61 -2.66 -9.96 -5.45
CA ILE A 61 -1.26 -10.37 -5.30
C ILE A 61 -0.54 -9.47 -4.29
N VAL A 62 -0.66 -8.15 -4.44
CA VAL A 62 -0.02 -7.18 -3.52
C VAL A 62 -0.54 -7.33 -2.09
N LYS A 63 -1.82 -7.68 -1.92
CA LYS A 63 -2.43 -7.87 -0.60
C LYS A 63 -1.79 -9.03 0.17
N THR A 64 -1.21 -10.02 -0.50
CA THR A 64 -0.49 -11.14 0.14
C THR A 64 0.76 -10.70 0.91
N LEU A 65 1.35 -9.57 0.53
CA LEU A 65 2.54 -9.00 1.18
C LEU A 65 2.21 -8.24 2.47
N ILE A 66 0.93 -7.98 2.73
CA ILE A 66 0.48 -7.09 3.81
C ILE A 66 0.26 -7.90 5.08
N ASN A 67 1.03 -7.58 6.12
CA ASN A 67 0.83 -8.11 7.45
C ASN A 67 0.02 -7.10 8.29
N THR A 68 -1.25 -7.39 8.56
CA THR A 68 -2.14 -6.45 9.28
C THR A 68 -1.69 -6.11 10.70
N GLU A 69 -0.91 -6.97 11.35
CA GLU A 69 -0.42 -6.74 12.72
C GLU A 69 0.82 -5.84 12.75
N ARG A 70 1.59 -5.79 11.66
CA ARG A 70 2.88 -5.08 11.61
C ARG A 70 2.88 -3.89 10.68
N ASP A 71 2.10 -3.94 9.61
CA ASP A 71 2.05 -2.88 8.62
C ASP A 71 1.12 -1.76 9.05
N THR A 72 1.45 -0.58 8.54
CA THR A 72 0.69 0.64 8.73
C THR A 72 -0.05 1.00 7.46
N LEU A 73 -1.09 1.81 7.60
CA LEU A 73 -1.83 2.37 6.47
C LEU A 73 -0.89 3.11 5.49
N GLY A 74 0.13 3.80 6.01
CA GLY A 74 1.18 4.42 5.22
C GLY A 74 2.07 3.43 4.47
N THR A 75 2.43 2.29 5.08
CA THR A 75 3.17 1.22 4.39
C THR A 75 2.36 0.68 3.21
N VAL A 76 1.07 0.42 3.43
CA VAL A 76 0.16 -0.08 2.40
C VAL A 76 0.02 0.92 1.24
N GLN A 77 -0.19 2.20 1.56
CA GLN A 77 -0.28 3.24 0.53
C GLN A 77 1.00 3.32 -0.29
N ARG A 78 2.17 3.29 0.36
CA ARG A 78 3.46 3.32 -0.33
C ARG A 78 3.67 2.09 -1.20
N LEU A 79 3.28 0.90 -0.73
CA LEU A 79 3.35 -0.33 -1.51
C LEU A 79 2.49 -0.21 -2.77
N CYS A 80 1.19 0.10 -2.63
CA CYS A 80 0.30 0.27 -3.76
C CYS A 80 0.82 1.32 -4.74
N ARG A 81 1.20 2.50 -4.26
CA ARG A 81 1.76 3.53 -5.14
C ARG A 81 3.06 3.08 -5.81
N SER A 82 3.89 2.28 -5.14
CA SER A 82 5.15 1.75 -5.70
C SER A 82 4.90 0.71 -6.78
N VAL A 83 3.90 -0.16 -6.62
CA VAL A 83 3.56 -1.17 -7.65
C VAL A 83 2.81 -0.54 -8.83
N TYR A 84 1.82 0.31 -8.57
CA TYR A 84 0.92 0.79 -9.63
C TYR A 84 1.54 1.88 -10.51
N CYS A 85 2.56 2.62 -10.05
CA CYS A 85 3.30 3.53 -10.95
C CYS A 85 4.48 2.87 -11.66
N LEU A 86 4.64 1.54 -11.60
CA LEU A 86 5.54 0.83 -12.51
C LEU A 86 4.95 0.78 -13.92
N ASN A 87 5.83 0.75 -14.93
CA ASN A 87 5.42 0.38 -16.28
C ASN A 87 4.96 -1.09 -16.32
N ALA A 88 4.27 -1.50 -17.40
CA ALA A 88 3.70 -2.84 -17.49
C ALA A 88 4.74 -3.96 -17.37
N LYS A 89 5.93 -3.79 -17.96
CA LYS A 89 7.02 -4.78 -17.92
C LYS A 89 7.52 -4.98 -16.49
N HIS A 90 7.92 -3.90 -15.82
CA HIS A 90 8.47 -3.96 -14.48
C HIS A 90 7.42 -4.38 -13.44
N ARG A 91 6.15 -4.03 -13.68
CA ARG A 91 5.07 -4.53 -12.84
C ARG A 91 4.91 -6.05 -12.97
N ALA A 92 4.94 -6.59 -14.18
CA ALA A 92 4.87 -8.04 -14.40
C ALA A 92 6.04 -8.76 -13.71
N GLU A 93 7.25 -8.25 -13.87
CA GLU A 93 8.46 -8.77 -13.22
C GLU A 93 8.33 -8.78 -11.69
N LEU A 94 7.86 -7.68 -11.09
CA LEU A 94 7.63 -7.63 -9.64
C LEU A 94 6.57 -8.64 -9.17
N LEU A 95 5.47 -8.80 -9.93
CA LEU A 95 4.40 -9.72 -9.56
C LEU A 95 4.87 -11.17 -9.63
N GLU A 96 5.66 -11.54 -10.63
CA GLU A 96 6.27 -12.86 -10.74
C GLU A 96 7.18 -13.17 -9.54
N MET A 97 8.00 -12.21 -9.11
CA MET A 97 8.84 -12.36 -7.90
C MET A 97 8.00 -12.57 -6.62
N ILE A 98 6.84 -11.91 -6.51
CA ILE A 98 5.92 -12.08 -5.38
C ILE A 98 5.29 -13.48 -5.41
N GLU A 99 4.81 -13.92 -6.57
CA GLU A 99 4.16 -15.23 -6.75
C GLU A 99 5.14 -16.39 -6.54
N ASN A 100 6.40 -16.21 -6.92
CA ASN A 100 7.49 -17.16 -6.67
C ASN A 100 7.96 -17.17 -5.20
N GLY A 101 7.49 -16.24 -4.37
CA GLY A 101 7.87 -16.13 -2.96
C GLY A 101 9.26 -15.53 -2.72
N GLU A 102 9.85 -14.87 -3.72
CA GLU A 102 11.11 -14.13 -3.58
C GLU A 102 10.91 -12.83 -2.79
N ILE A 103 9.70 -12.27 -2.85
CA ILE A 103 9.25 -11.10 -2.11
C ILE A 103 8.10 -11.54 -1.24
N THR A 104 8.24 -11.39 0.08
CA THR A 104 7.26 -11.90 1.05
C THR A 104 6.69 -10.82 1.95
N THR A 105 7.26 -9.62 1.93
CA THR A 105 6.82 -8.50 2.77
C THR A 105 6.55 -7.23 1.97
N ALA A 106 5.70 -6.37 2.52
CA ALA A 106 5.42 -5.05 1.96
C ALA A 106 6.69 -4.19 1.79
N ALA A 107 7.64 -4.30 2.73
CA ALA A 107 8.90 -3.55 2.69
C ALA A 107 9.78 -3.98 1.50
N GLU A 108 9.96 -5.28 1.31
CA GLU A 108 10.70 -5.84 0.16
C GLU A 108 10.03 -5.44 -1.16
N GLY A 109 8.69 -5.53 -1.24
CA GLY A 109 7.94 -5.14 -2.43
C GLY A 109 8.11 -3.65 -2.78
N ILE A 110 8.11 -2.76 -1.77
CA ILE A 110 8.40 -1.33 -1.96
C ILE A 110 9.83 -1.12 -2.47
N GLU A 111 10.80 -1.79 -1.86
CA GLU A 111 12.21 -1.64 -2.23
C GLU A 111 12.48 -2.14 -3.65
N MET A 112 11.97 -3.32 -4.00
CA MET A 112 12.15 -3.87 -5.33
C MET A 112 11.46 -3.02 -6.39
N ALA A 113 10.25 -2.53 -6.12
CA ALA A 113 9.56 -1.60 -7.01
C ALA A 113 10.35 -0.30 -7.22
N LYS A 114 11.10 0.19 -6.23
CA LYS A 114 12.01 1.34 -6.41
C LYS A 114 13.19 0.98 -7.31
N ARG A 115 13.85 -0.16 -7.07
CA ARG A 115 14.98 -0.64 -7.88
C ARG A 115 14.59 -0.82 -9.35
N LEU A 116 13.40 -1.37 -9.62
CA LEU A 116 12.89 -1.51 -10.99
C LEU A 116 12.55 -0.17 -11.66
N ARG A 117 12.27 0.90 -10.90
CA ARG A 117 12.07 2.24 -11.48
C ARG A 117 13.36 2.95 -11.79
N GLU A 118 14.42 2.66 -11.03
CA GLU A 118 15.72 3.23 -11.29
C GLU A 118 16.18 2.76 -12.68
N PRO A 119 16.60 3.68 -13.57
CA PRO A 119 17.21 3.26 -14.82
C PRO A 119 18.40 2.38 -14.44
N MET A 120 18.51 1.17 -15.00
CA MET A 120 19.70 0.33 -14.85
C MET A 120 20.91 1.24 -15.06
N GLN A 121 21.62 1.59 -13.98
CA GLN A 121 22.94 2.17 -14.11
C GLN A 121 23.76 1.04 -14.73
N MET A 122 23.83 1.05 -16.05
CA MET A 122 24.88 0.36 -16.78
C MET A 122 26.17 0.93 -16.21
N CYS A 123 26.82 0.16 -15.33
CA CYS A 123 28.21 0.38 -14.98
C CYS A 123 28.98 0.50 -16.30
N ARG A 124 29.49 1.71 -16.55
CA ARG A 124 30.58 1.95 -17.48
C ARG A 124 31.87 1.38 -16.90
#